data_AF-A0A924IM84-F1
#
_entry.id   AF-A0A924IM84-F1
#
_cell.length_a   1.000
_cell.length_b   1.000
_cell.length_c   1.000
_cell.angle_alpha   90.00
_cell.angle_beta   90.00
_cell.angle_gamma   90.00
#
_symmetry.space_group_name_H-M   'P 1'
#
loop_
_entity.id
_entity.type
_entity.pdbx_description
1 polymer ?
#
loop_
_entity_poly.entity_id
_entity_poly.type
_entity_poly.pdbx_seq_one_letter_code
_entity_poly.pdbx_strand_id
1 'polypeptide(L)'
;MSGISLGIYGPSVLDGPMVFVDIETNGLNHIRGRVIEVAAIRIEDGEVTATFQSLVDPETELPHYITTLTGITTDQVKKAPTFDQIADELQTVLKDAVFVAHNVRFDYSFLKQEYARLGMAFQPKQLCTVKLSRALYPHEKGHKLADLISRHNFSFTNRHRAYDDAAVLWQFMAHIRKNFPPEQVETALKRQIKSPSIPKGLEPEMVRNLPEGPGVYIFEDADGTAIYVGKSVTIKKRVLSHFSRDHAETKEFKIAQAIKGITTHQTAGELSALLLESRLIKELQPIYNRKLRRVSKLTLARHTPDMQGYEQVELMERARIEPDSAGQILAVYPRRQRAKESLNEITKTYELCPKIMGLEKTTGACFMYQLKKCRGACIGLEPPVVYNHRLLAAFERLRIQEWPYRGAILLQEKSEAKTVKGIIVDQWCIIGELLQEEYCEPVVKACVKAFDLDTYKILQSQIASKLDTLRIKRLTPDELRSLSLAQ
;
A
#
# COMPACT_ATOMS: atom_id res chain seq x y z
N MET A 1 -9.97 -63.56 -8.02
CA MET A 1 -9.98 -62.86 -6.73
C MET A 1 -8.54 -62.67 -6.31
N SER A 2 -8.01 -61.47 -6.46
CA SER A 2 -6.66 -61.11 -6.02
C SER A 2 -6.64 -59.61 -5.82
N GLY A 3 -6.47 -59.20 -4.56
CA GLY A 3 -6.46 -57.82 -4.13
C GLY A 3 -5.39 -57.01 -4.85
N ILE A 4 -5.77 -55.80 -5.26
CA ILE A 4 -4.84 -54.79 -5.74
C ILE A 4 -4.61 -53.82 -4.58
N SER A 5 -3.36 -53.83 -4.15
CA SER A 5 -2.73 -53.02 -3.11
C SER A 5 -3.10 -51.53 -3.17
N LEU A 6 -3.74 -51.04 -2.10
CA LEU A 6 -3.66 -49.62 -1.72
C LEU A 6 -2.22 -49.32 -1.30
N GLY A 7 -1.52 -48.44 -2.04
CA GLY A 7 -0.33 -47.78 -1.49
C GLY A 7 0.71 -47.38 -2.52
N ILE A 8 0.61 -46.17 -3.09
CA ILE A 8 1.77 -45.42 -3.65
C ILE A 8 1.64 -43.88 -3.46
N TYR A 9 0.57 -43.34 -2.87
CA TYR A 9 0.49 -41.90 -2.58
C TYR A 9 0.68 -41.70 -1.07
N GLY A 10 1.67 -40.89 -0.67
CA GLY A 10 1.74 -40.39 0.71
C GLY A 10 0.44 -39.66 1.10
N PRO A 11 0.24 -39.31 2.39
CA PRO A 11 -1.03 -38.74 2.83
C PRO A 11 -1.42 -37.56 1.95
N SER A 12 -2.59 -37.68 1.32
CA SER A 12 -3.11 -36.69 0.40
C SER A 12 -3.38 -35.41 1.19
N VAL A 13 -3.23 -34.27 0.52
CA VAL A 13 -3.72 -32.99 1.08
C VAL A 13 -5.22 -33.05 1.38
N LEU A 14 -5.94 -34.00 0.76
CA LEU A 14 -7.35 -34.30 1.00
C LEU A 14 -7.64 -35.04 2.31
N ASP A 15 -6.62 -35.59 2.97
CA ASP A 15 -6.78 -36.45 4.16
C ASP A 15 -6.63 -35.64 5.47
N GLY A 16 -6.41 -34.33 5.37
CA GLY A 16 -6.38 -33.42 6.50
C GLY A 16 -7.67 -32.59 6.63
N PRO A 17 -7.94 -32.00 7.80
CA PRO A 17 -9.11 -31.16 8.03
C PRO A 17 -9.18 -29.99 7.04
N MET A 18 -10.36 -29.77 6.47
CA MET A 18 -10.67 -28.62 5.62
C MET A 18 -11.84 -27.86 6.21
N VAL A 19 -11.81 -26.54 6.09
CA VAL A 19 -12.95 -25.70 6.48
C VAL A 19 -13.35 -24.84 5.30
N PHE A 20 -14.58 -25.04 4.83
CA PHE A 20 -15.19 -24.25 3.77
C PHE A 20 -15.81 -23.02 4.39
N VAL A 21 -15.33 -21.86 3.97
CA VAL A 21 -15.69 -20.57 4.56
C VAL A 21 -16.25 -19.67 3.47
N ASP A 22 -17.28 -18.94 3.85
CA ASP A 22 -17.81 -17.80 3.11
C ASP A 22 -18.17 -16.70 4.11
N ILE A 23 -18.01 -15.45 3.69
CA ILE A 23 -18.35 -14.29 4.52
C ILE A 23 -19.14 -13.26 3.70
N GLU A 24 -19.99 -12.52 4.40
CA GLU A 24 -20.53 -11.25 3.92
C GLU A 24 -19.86 -10.09 4.65
N THR A 25 -19.73 -8.96 3.97
CA THR A 25 -18.99 -7.80 4.50
C THR A 25 -19.72 -6.48 4.25
N ASN A 26 -19.45 -5.46 5.06
CA ASN A 26 -20.03 -4.12 4.88
C ASN A 26 -19.29 -3.26 3.82
N GLY A 27 -18.39 -3.85 3.03
CA GLY A 27 -17.63 -3.14 2.01
C GLY A 27 -16.55 -4.02 1.36
N LEU A 28 -15.91 -3.53 0.29
CA LEU A 28 -14.92 -4.32 -0.47
C LEU A 28 -13.47 -4.22 0.05
N ASN A 29 -13.21 -3.35 1.03
CA ASN A 29 -11.86 -3.07 1.53
C ASN A 29 -11.71 -3.59 2.95
N HIS A 30 -11.01 -4.71 3.14
CA HIS A 30 -10.78 -5.33 4.44
C HIS A 30 -10.09 -4.41 5.47
N ILE A 31 -9.32 -3.40 5.07
CA ILE A 31 -8.66 -2.49 6.02
C ILE A 31 -9.68 -1.66 6.81
N ARG A 32 -10.74 -1.19 6.13
CA ARG A 32 -11.78 -0.33 6.71
C ARG A 32 -13.11 -1.06 6.95
N GLY A 33 -13.37 -2.11 6.19
CA GLY A 33 -14.59 -2.91 6.26
C GLY A 33 -14.55 -3.93 7.40
N ARG A 34 -15.73 -4.48 7.66
CA ARG A 34 -16.03 -5.43 8.72
C ARG A 34 -16.81 -6.62 8.15
N VAL A 35 -16.66 -7.78 8.80
CA VAL A 35 -17.50 -8.96 8.54
C VAL A 35 -18.89 -8.72 9.11
N ILE A 36 -19.93 -9.13 8.38
CA ILE A 36 -21.35 -8.99 8.79
C ILE A 36 -22.10 -10.33 8.82
N GLU A 37 -21.59 -11.34 8.14
CA GLU A 37 -21.98 -12.73 8.28
C GLU A 37 -20.73 -13.59 8.05
N VAL A 38 -20.63 -14.71 8.77
CA VAL A 38 -19.62 -15.72 8.53
C VAL A 38 -20.27 -17.10 8.62
N ALA A 39 -19.89 -17.98 7.71
CA ALA A 39 -20.18 -19.39 7.80
C ALA A 39 -18.90 -20.22 7.60
N ALA A 40 -18.79 -21.30 8.36
CA ALA A 40 -17.67 -22.23 8.28
C ALA A 40 -18.18 -23.67 8.41
N ILE A 41 -17.82 -24.54 7.48
CA ILE A 41 -18.17 -25.97 7.48
C ILE A 41 -16.87 -26.77 7.53
N ARG A 42 -16.61 -27.41 8.66
CA ARG A 42 -15.44 -28.25 8.88
C ARG A 42 -15.72 -29.67 8.39
N ILE A 43 -14.82 -30.16 7.55
CA ILE A 43 -14.84 -31.50 7.00
C ILE A 43 -13.58 -32.23 7.45
N GLU A 44 -13.75 -33.43 8.02
CA GLU A 44 -12.69 -34.38 8.33
C GLU A 44 -13.09 -35.75 7.81
N ASP A 45 -12.15 -36.48 7.21
CA ASP A 45 -12.39 -37.81 6.64
C ASP A 45 -13.58 -37.91 5.68
N GLY A 46 -13.95 -36.79 5.04
CA GLY A 46 -15.07 -36.70 4.09
C GLY A 46 -16.43 -36.41 4.72
N GLU A 47 -16.51 -36.27 6.04
CA GLU A 47 -17.75 -36.01 6.78
C GLU A 47 -17.75 -34.60 7.42
N VAL A 48 -18.93 -34.02 7.58
CA VAL A 48 -19.09 -32.75 8.31
C VAL A 48 -18.91 -33.00 9.81
N THR A 49 -17.86 -32.44 10.41
CA THR A 49 -17.57 -32.62 11.84
C THR A 49 -17.94 -31.41 12.70
N ALA A 50 -17.99 -30.22 12.11
CA ALA A 50 -18.47 -29.02 12.79
C ALA A 50 -19.02 -28.00 11.78
N THR A 51 -19.98 -27.21 12.21
CA THR A 51 -20.50 -26.05 11.46
C THR A 51 -20.55 -24.85 12.38
N PHE A 52 -20.23 -23.68 11.84
CA PHE A 52 -20.40 -22.40 12.50
C PHE A 52 -21.11 -21.45 11.55
N GLN A 53 -22.10 -20.72 12.05
CA GLN A 53 -22.78 -19.67 11.31
C GLN A 53 -23.18 -18.55 12.28
N SER A 54 -22.85 -17.31 11.93
CA SER A 54 -23.28 -16.15 12.71
C SER A 54 -23.43 -14.93 11.82
N LEU A 55 -24.47 -14.15 12.06
CA LEU A 55 -24.42 -12.72 11.75
C LEU A 55 -23.40 -12.07 12.69
N VAL A 56 -22.80 -10.96 12.27
CA VAL A 56 -21.81 -10.25 13.05
C VAL A 56 -22.18 -8.78 13.09
N ASP A 57 -22.19 -8.17 14.27
CA ASP A 57 -22.31 -6.72 14.40
C ASP A 57 -20.98 -6.08 13.94
N PRO A 58 -20.96 -5.33 12.83
CA PRO A 58 -19.77 -4.61 12.39
C PRO A 58 -19.52 -3.33 13.20
N GLU A 59 -20.36 -3.03 14.19
CA GLU A 59 -20.35 -1.83 15.04
C GLU A 59 -20.44 -0.53 14.22
N THR A 60 -21.00 -0.64 13.01
CA THR A 60 -21.11 0.42 12.02
C THR A 60 -22.40 0.23 11.21
N GLU A 61 -22.92 1.31 10.62
CA GLU A 61 -24.11 1.19 9.77
C GLU A 61 -23.78 0.53 8.43
N LEU A 62 -24.72 -0.29 7.92
CA LEU A 62 -24.59 -0.90 6.60
C LEU A 62 -25.00 0.10 5.52
N PRO A 63 -24.14 0.35 4.51
CA PRO A 63 -24.55 1.08 3.33
C PRO A 63 -25.72 0.37 2.63
N HIS A 64 -26.68 1.15 2.11
CA HIS A 64 -27.90 0.59 1.51
C HIS A 64 -27.63 -0.46 0.42
N TYR A 65 -26.59 -0.25 -0.40
CA TYR A 65 -26.22 -1.19 -1.47
C TYR A 65 -25.77 -2.57 -0.94
N ILE A 66 -25.22 -2.66 0.28
CA ILE A 66 -24.86 -3.94 0.91
C ILE A 66 -26.11 -4.70 1.30
N THR A 67 -27.10 -4.01 1.87
CA THR A 67 -28.40 -4.63 2.21
C THR A 67 -29.12 -5.11 0.95
N THR A 68 -29.08 -4.37 -0.15
CA THR A 68 -29.62 -4.84 -1.44
C THR A 68 -28.90 -6.08 -1.97
N LEU A 69 -27.59 -6.16 -1.77
CA LEU A 69 -26.77 -7.26 -2.29
C LEU A 69 -26.91 -8.56 -1.47
N THR A 70 -26.89 -8.43 -0.14
CA THR A 70 -26.80 -9.56 0.80
C THR A 70 -28.14 -9.92 1.44
N GLY A 71 -29.12 -9.02 1.38
CA GLY A 71 -30.37 -9.14 2.14
C GLY A 71 -30.21 -8.91 3.65
N ILE A 72 -29.01 -8.60 4.14
CA ILE A 72 -28.73 -8.34 5.55
C ILE A 72 -28.98 -6.86 5.87
N THR A 73 -29.83 -6.63 6.86
CA THR A 73 -30.23 -5.28 7.30
C THR A 73 -29.41 -4.82 8.51
N THR A 74 -29.26 -3.50 8.66
CA THR A 74 -28.60 -2.89 9.83
C THR A 74 -29.23 -3.35 11.15
N ASP A 75 -30.55 -3.54 11.19
CA ASP A 75 -31.26 -3.98 12.41
C ASP A 75 -30.97 -5.44 12.78
N GLN A 76 -30.66 -6.29 11.80
CA GLN A 76 -30.25 -7.67 12.06
C GLN A 76 -28.85 -7.73 12.65
N VAL A 77 -27.89 -6.99 12.07
CA VAL A 77 -26.50 -7.01 12.54
C VAL A 77 -26.33 -6.30 13.89
N LYS A 78 -27.10 -5.24 14.18
CA LYS A 78 -27.09 -4.57 15.50
C LYS A 78 -27.55 -5.46 16.66
N LYS A 79 -28.23 -6.57 16.36
CA LYS A 79 -28.67 -7.57 17.36
C LYS A 79 -27.78 -8.81 17.38
N ALA A 80 -26.83 -8.89 16.45
CA ALA A 80 -25.90 -10.00 16.33
C ALA A 80 -24.72 -9.80 17.28
N PRO A 81 -23.97 -10.86 17.61
CA PRO A 81 -22.74 -10.72 18.38
C PRO A 81 -21.67 -9.94 17.60
N THR A 82 -20.79 -9.23 18.31
CA THR A 82 -19.60 -8.62 17.72
C THR A 82 -18.55 -9.67 17.37
N PHE A 83 -17.55 -9.33 16.56
CA PHE A 83 -16.56 -10.33 16.12
C PHE A 83 -15.75 -10.91 17.29
N ASP A 84 -15.38 -10.12 18.29
CA ASP A 84 -14.68 -10.59 19.50
C ASP A 84 -15.48 -11.63 20.28
N GLN A 85 -16.81 -11.52 20.28
CA GLN A 85 -17.69 -12.48 20.96
C GLN A 85 -17.75 -13.84 20.26
N ILE A 86 -17.48 -13.90 18.96
CA ILE A 86 -17.50 -15.16 18.17
C ILE A 86 -16.11 -15.70 17.82
N ALA A 87 -15.05 -14.92 18.08
CA ALA A 87 -13.71 -15.21 17.58
C ALA A 87 -13.18 -16.57 18.07
N ASP A 88 -13.36 -16.91 19.34
CA ASP A 88 -12.85 -18.16 19.91
C ASP A 88 -13.58 -19.41 19.37
N GLU A 89 -14.91 -19.31 19.19
CA GLU A 89 -15.72 -20.38 18.64
C GLU A 89 -15.37 -20.63 17.16
N LEU A 90 -15.31 -19.56 16.36
CA LEU A 90 -14.89 -19.63 14.98
C LEU A 90 -13.45 -20.16 14.85
N GLN A 91 -12.53 -19.71 15.70
CA GLN A 91 -11.15 -20.16 15.71
C GLN A 91 -11.04 -21.65 16.04
N THR A 92 -11.91 -22.18 16.91
CA THR A 92 -11.99 -23.61 17.22
C THR A 92 -12.35 -24.42 15.97
N VAL A 93 -13.33 -23.97 15.19
CA VAL A 93 -13.72 -24.62 13.93
C VAL A 93 -12.60 -24.53 12.88
N LEU A 94 -11.88 -23.41 12.81
CA LEU A 94 -10.82 -23.16 11.82
C LEU A 94 -9.47 -23.81 12.16
N LYS A 95 -9.28 -24.26 13.39
CA LYS A 95 -7.97 -24.68 13.91
C LYS A 95 -7.39 -25.85 13.11
N ASP A 96 -6.10 -25.75 12.79
CA ASP A 96 -5.29 -26.77 12.10
C ASP A 96 -5.85 -27.27 10.76
N ALA A 97 -6.78 -26.53 10.15
CA ALA A 97 -7.42 -26.88 8.89
C ALA A 97 -6.91 -26.05 7.70
N VAL A 98 -7.10 -26.59 6.49
CA VAL A 98 -6.98 -25.80 5.27
C VAL A 98 -8.23 -24.93 5.12
N PHE A 99 -8.01 -23.61 5.03
CA PHE A 99 -9.05 -22.62 4.79
C PHE A 99 -9.43 -22.61 3.30
N VAL A 100 -10.65 -23.00 2.98
CA VAL A 100 -11.17 -23.12 1.61
C VAL A 100 -12.25 -22.09 1.37
N ALA A 101 -12.10 -21.22 0.37
CA ALA A 101 -13.13 -20.25 0.00
C ALA A 101 -13.15 -19.93 -1.51
N HIS A 102 -14.23 -19.32 -1.99
CA HIS A 102 -14.39 -18.93 -3.38
C HIS A 102 -13.81 -17.54 -3.62
N ASN A 103 -12.66 -17.46 -4.29
CA ASN A 103 -11.81 -16.27 -4.28
C ASN A 103 -11.21 -15.99 -2.89
N VAL A 104 -10.62 -17.03 -2.29
CA VAL A 104 -10.08 -17.10 -0.92
C VAL A 104 -9.36 -15.86 -0.38
N ARG A 105 -8.71 -15.06 -1.24
CA ARG A 105 -8.03 -13.83 -0.84
C ARG A 105 -8.98 -12.84 -0.19
N PHE A 106 -10.23 -12.78 -0.65
CA PHE A 106 -11.24 -11.87 -0.13
C PHE A 106 -11.57 -12.24 1.33
N ASP A 107 -12.14 -13.43 1.53
CA ASP A 107 -12.58 -13.95 2.84
C ASP A 107 -11.45 -13.96 3.86
N TYR A 108 -10.29 -14.50 3.44
CA TYR A 108 -9.09 -14.55 4.28
C TYR A 108 -8.66 -13.16 4.74
N SER A 109 -8.69 -12.15 3.86
CA SER A 109 -8.21 -10.81 4.19
C SER A 109 -9.07 -10.11 5.25
N PHE A 110 -10.39 -10.34 5.23
CA PHE A 110 -11.31 -9.80 6.22
C PHE A 110 -11.16 -10.51 7.56
N LEU A 111 -11.21 -11.85 7.59
CA LEU A 111 -11.03 -12.61 8.83
C LEU A 111 -9.67 -12.35 9.46
N LYS A 112 -8.60 -12.26 8.65
CA LYS A 112 -7.28 -11.87 9.14
C LYS A 112 -7.29 -10.50 9.80
N GLN A 113 -7.99 -9.53 9.23
CA GLN A 113 -8.08 -8.20 9.81
C GLN A 113 -8.89 -8.20 11.10
N GLU A 114 -10.00 -8.94 11.16
CA GLU A 114 -10.80 -9.08 12.38
C GLU A 114 -9.99 -9.70 13.52
N TYR A 115 -9.32 -10.84 13.29
CA TYR A 115 -8.41 -11.43 14.29
C TYR A 115 -7.25 -10.49 14.67
N ALA A 116 -6.69 -9.74 13.71
CA ALA A 116 -5.62 -8.79 14.00
C ALA A 116 -6.08 -7.64 14.91
N ARG A 117 -7.35 -7.20 14.83
CA ARG A 117 -7.91 -6.20 15.76
C ARG A 117 -7.97 -6.71 17.20
N LEU A 118 -8.08 -8.03 17.38
CA LEU A 118 -8.02 -8.70 18.68
C LEU A 118 -6.60 -9.07 19.12
N GLY A 119 -5.57 -8.67 18.35
CA GLY A 119 -4.18 -9.05 18.62
C GLY A 119 -3.87 -10.53 18.33
N MET A 120 -4.74 -11.23 17.60
CA MET A 120 -4.60 -12.65 17.29
C MET A 120 -4.00 -12.86 15.89
N ALA A 121 -3.11 -13.85 15.76
CA ALA A 121 -2.52 -14.21 14.47
C ALA A 121 -3.41 -15.20 13.70
N PHE A 122 -3.80 -14.84 12.48
CA PHE A 122 -4.59 -15.73 11.60
C PHE A 122 -3.85 -16.04 10.29
N GLN A 123 -3.31 -17.26 10.18
CA GLN A 123 -2.46 -17.69 9.05
C GLN A 123 -2.68 -19.17 8.65
N PRO A 124 -3.91 -19.62 8.38
CA PRO A 124 -4.14 -20.97 7.87
C PRO A 124 -3.54 -21.17 6.46
N LYS A 125 -3.32 -22.43 6.09
CA LYS A 125 -3.11 -22.81 4.68
C LYS A 125 -4.38 -22.49 3.89
N GLN A 126 -4.24 -22.05 2.65
CA GLN A 126 -5.38 -21.56 1.85
C GLN A 126 -5.60 -22.40 0.60
N LEU A 127 -6.86 -22.56 0.23
CA LEU A 127 -7.27 -23.15 -1.04
C LEU A 127 -8.35 -22.29 -1.70
N CYS A 128 -8.19 -22.00 -3.00
CA CYS A 128 -9.13 -21.18 -3.76
C CYS A 128 -9.90 -22.05 -4.76
N THR A 129 -11.22 -22.14 -4.59
CA THR A 129 -12.06 -22.95 -5.49
C THR A 129 -12.14 -22.39 -6.91
N VAL A 130 -11.97 -21.07 -7.11
CA VAL A 130 -11.85 -20.44 -8.43
C VAL A 130 -10.60 -20.95 -9.17
N LYS A 131 -9.44 -20.97 -8.49
CA LYS A 131 -8.19 -21.47 -9.09
C LYS A 131 -8.29 -22.97 -9.37
N LEU A 132 -8.96 -23.71 -8.49
CA LEU A 132 -9.20 -25.14 -8.66
C LEU A 132 -10.08 -25.40 -9.88
N SER A 133 -11.17 -24.66 -10.03
CA SER A 133 -12.05 -24.75 -11.19
C SER A 133 -11.34 -24.38 -12.49
N ARG A 134 -10.52 -23.33 -12.53
CA ARG A 134 -9.70 -22.99 -13.72
C ARG A 134 -8.70 -24.07 -14.09
N ALA A 135 -8.09 -24.73 -13.11
CA ALA A 135 -7.12 -25.78 -13.35
C ALA A 135 -7.77 -27.05 -13.90
N LEU A 136 -8.97 -27.39 -13.44
CA LEU A 136 -9.68 -28.61 -13.81
C LEU A 136 -10.58 -28.43 -15.04
N TYR A 137 -11.08 -27.22 -15.28
CA TYR A 137 -11.97 -26.88 -16.39
C TYR A 137 -11.41 -25.72 -17.24
N PRO A 138 -10.24 -25.87 -17.88
CA PRO A 138 -9.53 -24.77 -18.55
C PRO A 138 -10.26 -24.19 -19.77
N HIS A 139 -11.24 -24.90 -20.33
CA HIS A 139 -12.01 -24.47 -21.51
C HIS A 139 -13.30 -23.71 -21.16
N GLU A 140 -13.62 -23.61 -19.88
CA GLU A 140 -14.83 -22.93 -19.42
C GLU A 140 -14.66 -21.41 -19.40
N LYS A 141 -15.69 -20.68 -19.84
CA LYS A 141 -15.66 -19.21 -19.91
C LYS A 141 -15.84 -18.53 -18.54
N GLY A 142 -16.46 -19.22 -17.58
CA GLY A 142 -16.85 -18.67 -16.28
C GLY A 142 -16.44 -19.58 -15.11
N HIS A 143 -15.99 -18.97 -14.01
CA HIS A 143 -15.60 -19.68 -12.78
C HIS A 143 -16.10 -18.97 -11.52
N LYS A 144 -17.09 -18.08 -11.65
CA LYS A 144 -17.80 -17.51 -10.50
C LYS A 144 -18.64 -18.61 -9.85
N LEU A 145 -19.03 -18.42 -8.60
CA LEU A 145 -19.83 -19.41 -7.87
C LEU A 145 -21.14 -19.72 -8.61
N ALA A 146 -21.76 -18.69 -9.18
CA ALA A 146 -22.91 -18.79 -10.09
C ALA A 146 -22.69 -19.77 -11.25
N ASP A 147 -21.50 -19.72 -11.87
CA ASP A 147 -21.16 -20.55 -13.02
C ASP A 147 -20.96 -22.01 -12.57
N LEU A 148 -20.37 -22.23 -11.39
CA LEU A 148 -20.21 -23.58 -10.83
C LEU A 148 -21.57 -24.21 -10.50
N ILE A 149 -22.44 -23.46 -9.83
CA ILE A 149 -23.80 -23.88 -9.48
C ILE A 149 -24.56 -24.26 -10.75
N SER A 150 -24.56 -23.39 -11.76
CA SER A 150 -25.29 -23.64 -13.00
C SER A 150 -24.70 -24.81 -13.80
N ARG A 151 -23.38 -24.94 -13.88
CA ARG A 151 -22.72 -25.99 -14.67
C ARG A 151 -22.94 -27.38 -14.08
N HIS A 152 -22.87 -27.48 -12.75
CA HIS A 152 -22.89 -28.77 -12.06
C HIS A 152 -24.23 -29.08 -11.39
N ASN A 153 -25.21 -28.18 -11.53
CA ASN A 153 -26.55 -28.30 -10.96
C ASN A 153 -26.52 -28.54 -9.44
N PHE A 154 -25.69 -27.77 -8.73
CA PHE A 154 -25.58 -27.87 -7.27
C PHE A 154 -26.83 -27.32 -6.59
N SER A 155 -27.28 -28.01 -5.55
CA SER A 155 -28.47 -27.64 -4.78
C SER A 155 -28.12 -26.70 -3.64
N PHE A 156 -28.96 -25.70 -3.39
CA PHE A 156 -28.85 -24.75 -2.28
C PHE A 156 -30.25 -24.32 -1.84
N THR A 157 -30.38 -23.85 -0.61
CA THR A 157 -31.69 -23.40 -0.08
C THR A 157 -31.89 -21.89 -0.25
N ASN A 158 -30.88 -21.08 0.06
CA ASN A 158 -30.97 -19.63 -0.06
C ASN A 158 -29.65 -19.01 -0.58
N ARG A 159 -29.63 -18.64 -1.86
CA ARG A 159 -28.43 -18.05 -2.47
C ARG A 159 -28.12 -16.69 -1.85
N HIS A 160 -26.82 -16.35 -1.69
CA HIS A 160 -26.34 -15.14 -1.00
C HIS A 160 -26.48 -15.18 0.53
N ARG A 161 -26.52 -16.38 1.11
CA ARG A 161 -26.25 -16.61 2.53
C ARG A 161 -24.94 -17.35 2.64
N ALA A 162 -24.09 -16.91 3.56
CA ALA A 162 -22.74 -17.44 3.69
C ALA A 162 -22.72 -18.98 3.85
N TYR A 163 -23.68 -19.55 4.58
CA TYR A 163 -23.73 -21.00 4.79
C TYR A 163 -24.01 -21.78 3.50
N ASP A 164 -25.02 -21.38 2.72
CA ASP A 164 -25.36 -22.05 1.46
C ASP A 164 -24.20 -21.95 0.46
N ASP A 165 -23.54 -20.80 0.39
CA ASP A 165 -22.39 -20.60 -0.50
C ASP A 165 -21.18 -21.46 -0.06
N ALA A 166 -20.88 -21.56 1.24
CA ALA A 166 -19.88 -22.49 1.76
C ALA A 166 -20.23 -23.96 1.48
N ALA A 167 -21.50 -24.34 1.59
CA ALA A 167 -21.99 -25.69 1.30
C ALA A 167 -21.84 -26.04 -0.20
N VAL A 168 -22.05 -25.07 -1.09
CA VAL A 168 -21.77 -25.24 -2.54
C VAL A 168 -20.29 -25.51 -2.79
N LEU A 169 -19.37 -24.92 -2.03
CA LEU A 169 -17.94 -25.21 -2.17
C LEU A 169 -17.59 -26.63 -1.77
N TRP A 170 -18.23 -27.15 -0.73
CA TRP A 170 -18.12 -28.56 -0.35
C TRP A 170 -18.66 -29.47 -1.46
N GLN A 171 -19.85 -29.18 -2.00
CA GLN A 171 -20.40 -29.92 -3.15
C GLN A 171 -19.46 -29.90 -4.36
N PHE A 172 -18.83 -28.76 -4.64
CA PHE A 172 -17.83 -28.63 -5.70
C PHE A 172 -16.61 -29.52 -5.44
N MET A 173 -16.11 -29.56 -4.21
CA MET A 173 -15.00 -30.45 -3.82
C MET A 173 -15.37 -31.92 -3.99
N ALA A 174 -16.56 -32.33 -3.54
CA ALA A 174 -17.06 -33.69 -3.73
C ALA A 174 -17.22 -34.03 -5.22
N HIS A 175 -17.73 -33.09 -6.01
CA HIS A 175 -17.89 -33.25 -7.46
C HIS A 175 -16.56 -33.48 -8.17
N ILE A 176 -15.53 -32.67 -7.91
CA ILE A 176 -14.24 -32.84 -8.58
C ILE A 176 -13.53 -34.13 -8.14
N ARG A 177 -13.67 -34.55 -6.87
CA ARG A 177 -13.13 -35.84 -6.39
C ARG A 177 -13.78 -37.03 -7.09
N LYS A 178 -15.08 -36.94 -7.43
CA LYS A 178 -15.82 -37.98 -8.13
C LYS A 178 -15.53 -38.02 -9.64
N ASN A 179 -15.36 -36.86 -10.27
CA ASN A 179 -15.36 -36.75 -11.74
C ASN A 179 -13.98 -36.58 -12.38
N PHE A 180 -12.91 -36.38 -11.60
CA PHE A 180 -11.54 -36.28 -12.12
C PHE A 180 -10.64 -37.39 -11.55
N PRO A 181 -9.61 -37.81 -12.31
CA PRO A 181 -8.58 -38.72 -11.79
C PRO A 181 -7.93 -38.14 -10.51
N PRO A 182 -7.70 -38.96 -9.47
CA PRO A 182 -7.10 -38.49 -8.21
C PRO A 182 -5.80 -37.71 -8.38
N GLU A 183 -4.92 -38.15 -9.28
CA GLU A 183 -3.64 -37.49 -9.57
C GLU A 183 -3.82 -36.07 -10.13
N GLN A 184 -4.85 -35.84 -10.95
CA GLN A 184 -5.13 -34.55 -11.56
C GLN A 184 -5.64 -33.56 -10.50
N VAL A 185 -6.55 -34.02 -9.63
CA VAL A 185 -7.05 -33.23 -8.49
C VAL A 185 -5.91 -32.92 -7.53
N GLU A 186 -5.12 -33.92 -7.15
CA GLU A 186 -4.01 -33.74 -6.23
C GLU A 186 -2.94 -32.77 -6.79
N THR A 187 -2.65 -32.86 -8.09
CA THR A 187 -1.77 -31.91 -8.77
C THR A 187 -2.31 -30.48 -8.72
N ALA A 188 -3.61 -30.29 -8.93
CA ALA A 188 -4.26 -28.98 -8.86
C ALA A 188 -4.25 -28.40 -7.44
N LEU A 189 -4.44 -29.24 -6.41
CA LEU A 189 -4.39 -28.86 -4.99
C LEU A 189 -2.96 -28.53 -4.54
N LYS A 190 -1.98 -29.40 -4.84
CA LYS A 190 -0.55 -29.20 -4.52
C LYS A 190 0.03 -27.94 -5.14
N ARG A 191 -0.51 -27.46 -6.27
CA ARG A 191 -0.11 -26.18 -6.88
C ARG A 191 -0.53 -24.95 -6.05
N GLN A 192 -1.63 -25.05 -5.29
CA GLN A 192 -2.17 -23.95 -4.50
C GLN A 192 -1.68 -23.93 -3.06
N ILE A 193 -1.52 -25.12 -2.45
CA ILE A 193 -1.17 -25.26 -1.03
C ILE A 193 0.36 -25.17 -0.78
N LYS A 194 1.15 -24.92 -1.83
CA LYS A 194 2.58 -24.60 -1.68
C LYS A 194 2.73 -23.17 -1.15
N SER A 195 3.42 -23.05 -0.01
CA SER A 195 4.08 -21.84 0.48
C SER A 195 4.77 -21.08 -0.68
N PRO A 196 4.94 -19.74 -0.59
CA PRO A 196 5.61 -18.96 -1.64
C PRO A 196 6.90 -19.66 -2.05
N SER A 197 6.92 -20.19 -3.28
CA SER A 197 8.08 -20.90 -3.77
C SER A 197 9.13 -19.86 -4.10
N ILE A 198 10.28 -19.95 -3.44
CA ILE A 198 11.46 -19.14 -3.75
C ILE A 198 11.73 -19.29 -5.26
N PRO A 199 11.91 -18.18 -6.00
CA PRO A 199 12.27 -18.24 -7.41
C PRO A 199 13.49 -19.15 -7.63
N LYS A 200 13.49 -19.93 -8.72
CA LYS A 200 14.56 -20.91 -9.00
C LYS A 200 15.98 -20.31 -9.08
N GLY A 201 16.09 -18.99 -9.22
CA GLY A 201 17.37 -18.27 -9.27
C GLY A 201 17.85 -17.69 -7.95
N LEU A 202 17.14 -17.92 -6.84
CA LEU A 202 17.50 -17.43 -5.52
C LEU A 202 17.86 -18.60 -4.61
N GLU A 203 18.98 -18.46 -3.90
CA GLU A 203 19.36 -19.45 -2.90
C GLU A 203 18.43 -19.38 -1.68
N PRO A 204 17.97 -20.53 -1.13
CA PRO A 204 17.08 -20.54 0.02
C PRO A 204 17.64 -19.84 1.25
N GLU A 205 18.96 -19.83 1.40
CA GLU A 205 19.65 -19.19 2.51
C GLU A 205 19.49 -17.66 2.52
N MET A 206 19.51 -17.04 1.33
CA MET A 206 19.28 -15.59 1.20
C MET A 206 17.92 -15.18 1.74
N VAL A 207 16.90 -16.03 1.58
CA VAL A 207 15.54 -15.77 2.07
C VAL A 207 15.42 -16.05 3.57
N ARG A 208 16.12 -17.07 4.08
CA ARG A 208 16.17 -17.38 5.52
C ARG A 208 16.81 -16.26 6.34
N ASN A 209 17.88 -15.67 5.82
CA ASN A 209 18.67 -14.63 6.48
C ASN A 209 18.07 -13.22 6.37
N LEU A 210 16.90 -13.07 5.75
CA LEU A 210 16.24 -11.77 5.65
C LEU A 210 15.83 -11.25 7.03
N PRO A 211 16.07 -9.96 7.32
CA PRO A 211 15.66 -9.37 8.59
C PRO A 211 14.13 -9.34 8.79
N GLU A 212 13.70 -9.52 10.04
CA GLU A 212 12.29 -9.36 10.45
C GLU A 212 11.93 -7.89 10.79
N GLY A 213 12.93 -7.01 10.86
CA GLY A 213 12.76 -5.59 11.20
C GLY A 213 12.48 -4.65 10.01
N PRO A 214 12.32 -3.34 10.28
CA PRO A 214 12.09 -2.33 9.25
C PRO A 214 13.33 -2.07 8.40
N GLY A 215 13.11 -1.69 7.15
CA GLY A 215 14.18 -1.22 6.27
C GLY A 215 13.85 -1.33 4.80
N VAL A 216 14.91 -1.33 4.00
CA VAL A 216 14.85 -1.34 2.53
C VAL A 216 15.47 -2.63 2.02
N TYR A 217 14.85 -3.23 1.00
CA TYR A 217 15.38 -4.37 0.27
C TYR A 217 15.54 -4.00 -1.21
N ILE A 218 16.59 -4.54 -1.81
CA ILE A 218 16.96 -4.37 -3.21
C ILE A 218 16.93 -5.74 -3.84
N PHE A 219 16.22 -5.86 -4.95
CA PHE A 219 16.28 -7.03 -5.81
C PHE A 219 17.25 -6.76 -6.94
N GLU A 220 18.11 -7.73 -7.21
CA GLU A 220 19.20 -7.64 -8.17
C GLU A 220 19.07 -8.77 -9.20
N ASP A 221 19.56 -8.52 -10.42
CA ASP A 221 19.70 -9.56 -11.45
C ASP A 221 21.02 -10.34 -11.31
N ALA A 222 21.34 -11.17 -12.31
CA ALA A 222 22.52 -12.04 -12.30
C ALA A 222 23.85 -11.27 -12.23
N ASP A 223 23.85 -10.03 -12.70
CA ASP A 223 25.05 -9.18 -12.78
C ASP A 223 25.19 -8.28 -11.53
N GLY A 224 24.29 -8.44 -10.54
CA GLY A 224 24.23 -7.58 -9.36
C GLY A 224 23.58 -6.22 -9.63
N THR A 225 22.92 -6.03 -10.78
CA THR A 225 22.27 -4.76 -11.11
C THR A 225 20.93 -4.67 -10.38
N ALA A 226 20.69 -3.55 -9.68
CA ALA A 226 19.44 -3.32 -8.99
C ALA A 226 18.25 -3.20 -9.97
N ILE A 227 17.31 -4.15 -9.90
CA ILE A 227 16.11 -4.18 -10.74
C ILE A 227 14.88 -3.63 -10.03
N TYR A 228 14.85 -3.68 -8.69
CA TYR A 228 13.76 -3.13 -7.87
C TYR A 228 14.25 -2.77 -6.46
N VAL A 229 13.74 -1.67 -5.91
CA VAL A 229 13.97 -1.25 -4.51
C VAL A 229 12.61 -1.10 -3.83
N GLY A 230 12.46 -1.64 -2.63
CA GLY A 230 11.25 -1.52 -1.83
C GLY A 230 11.52 -1.36 -0.33
N LYS A 231 10.60 -0.68 0.37
CA LYS A 231 10.61 -0.58 1.84
C LYS A 231 9.63 -1.54 2.53
N SER A 232 9.88 -1.82 3.81
CA SER A 232 8.92 -2.51 4.68
C SER A 232 9.17 -2.22 6.16
N VAL A 233 8.14 -2.42 7.00
CA VAL A 233 8.29 -2.55 8.45
C VAL A 233 8.78 -3.94 8.86
N THR A 234 8.60 -4.94 7.98
CA THR A 234 9.08 -6.32 8.13
C THR A 234 9.63 -6.75 6.78
N ILE A 235 10.95 -6.68 6.59
CA ILE A 235 11.58 -6.93 5.28
C ILE A 235 11.23 -8.32 4.76
N LYS A 236 11.46 -9.37 5.55
CA LYS A 236 11.24 -10.76 5.13
C LYS A 236 9.82 -11.04 4.66
N LYS A 237 8.81 -10.66 5.45
CA LYS A 237 7.39 -10.84 5.09
C LYS A 237 7.04 -10.14 3.78
N ARG A 238 7.59 -8.94 3.55
CA ARG A 238 7.34 -8.18 2.33
C ARG A 238 8.03 -8.81 1.13
N VAL A 239 9.28 -9.26 1.26
CA VAL A 239 10.00 -9.98 0.20
C VAL A 239 9.25 -11.25 -0.20
N LEU A 240 8.84 -12.07 0.77
CA LEU A 240 8.08 -13.30 0.51
C LEU A 240 6.76 -13.05 -0.23
N SER A 241 6.12 -11.90 0.01
CA SER A 241 4.89 -11.52 -0.72
C SER A 241 5.11 -11.24 -2.21
N HIS A 242 6.35 -10.96 -2.67
CA HIS A 242 6.64 -10.88 -4.10
C HIS A 242 6.71 -12.26 -4.77
N PHE A 243 6.86 -13.34 -3.98
CA PHE A 243 7.05 -14.71 -4.48
C PHE A 243 5.77 -15.56 -4.45
N SER A 244 4.65 -15.04 -3.92
CA SER A 244 3.35 -15.72 -3.99
C SER A 244 2.88 -15.81 -5.45
N ARG A 245 2.55 -17.01 -5.94
CA ARG A 245 2.33 -17.31 -7.37
C ARG A 245 1.00 -16.79 -7.96
N ASP A 246 0.36 -15.82 -7.30
CA ASP A 246 -0.91 -15.23 -7.72
C ASP A 246 -0.76 -14.12 -8.76
N HIS A 247 0.46 -13.93 -9.26
CA HIS A 247 0.90 -12.75 -10.02
C HIS A 247 0.97 -12.95 -11.53
N ALA A 248 0.36 -13.99 -12.10
CA ALA A 248 0.38 -14.22 -13.55
C ALA A 248 0.01 -12.91 -14.28
N GLU A 249 1.00 -12.33 -14.99
CA GLU A 249 0.99 -11.04 -15.73
C GLU A 249 1.32 -9.73 -15.00
N THR A 250 1.56 -9.72 -13.69
CA THR A 250 1.85 -8.48 -12.96
C THR A 250 3.36 -8.13 -12.93
N LYS A 251 3.67 -6.87 -12.57
CA LYS A 251 5.05 -6.40 -12.31
C LYS A 251 5.81 -7.32 -11.34
N GLU A 252 5.13 -7.84 -10.31
CA GLU A 252 5.70 -8.70 -9.27
C GLU A 252 6.17 -10.04 -9.85
N PHE A 253 5.45 -10.58 -10.84
CA PHE A 253 5.89 -11.77 -11.58
C PHE A 253 7.15 -11.53 -12.41
N LYS A 254 7.25 -10.38 -13.10
CA LYS A 254 8.46 -10.02 -13.87
C LYS A 254 9.69 -9.87 -12.97
N ILE A 255 9.50 -9.27 -11.79
CA ILE A 255 10.53 -9.18 -10.76
C ILE A 255 10.93 -10.58 -10.28
N ALA A 256 9.97 -11.43 -9.92
CA ALA A 256 10.22 -12.78 -9.43
C ALA A 256 10.93 -13.68 -10.46
N GLN A 257 10.79 -13.40 -11.76
CA GLN A 257 11.55 -14.09 -12.81
C GLN A 257 12.98 -13.56 -12.99
N ALA A 258 13.18 -12.25 -12.86
CA ALA A 258 14.46 -11.60 -13.12
C ALA A 258 15.43 -11.66 -11.92
N ILE A 259 14.90 -11.79 -10.70
CA ILE A 259 15.67 -11.74 -9.46
C ILE A 259 16.68 -12.90 -9.34
N LYS A 260 17.89 -12.55 -8.93
CA LYS A 260 19.00 -13.44 -8.58
C LYS A 260 19.66 -13.08 -7.25
N GLY A 261 19.58 -11.81 -6.85
CA GLY A 261 20.12 -11.31 -5.59
C GLY A 261 19.11 -10.55 -4.74
N ILE A 262 19.35 -10.52 -3.43
CA ILE A 262 18.63 -9.70 -2.47
C ILE A 262 19.64 -9.03 -1.54
N THR A 263 19.71 -7.70 -1.59
CA THR A 263 20.46 -6.88 -0.64
C THR A 263 19.48 -6.20 0.32
N THR A 264 19.82 -6.11 1.61
CA THR A 264 18.96 -5.49 2.62
C THR A 264 19.68 -4.44 3.45
N HIS A 265 18.96 -3.39 3.83
CA HIS A 265 19.43 -2.32 4.70
C HIS A 265 18.41 -2.10 5.82
N GLN A 266 18.74 -2.54 7.04
CA GLN A 266 17.90 -2.33 8.21
C GLN A 266 17.93 -0.87 8.67
N THR A 267 16.76 -0.31 8.95
CA THR A 267 16.59 1.07 9.43
C THR A 267 16.06 1.09 10.86
N ALA A 268 16.10 2.23 11.54
CA ALA A 268 15.54 2.33 12.90
C ALA A 268 14.01 2.31 12.92
N GLY A 269 13.37 2.77 11.84
CA GLY A 269 11.93 2.71 11.67
C GLY A 269 11.50 3.05 10.25
N GLU A 270 10.22 3.44 10.11
CA GLU A 270 9.58 3.71 8.83
C GLU A 270 10.07 5.00 8.16
N LEU A 271 10.32 6.09 8.89
CA LEU A 271 10.81 7.35 8.34
C LEU A 271 12.16 7.12 7.67
N SER A 272 13.09 6.45 8.36
CA SER A 272 14.39 6.11 7.81
C SER A 272 14.26 5.18 6.60
N ALA A 273 13.32 4.22 6.61
CA ALA A 273 13.07 3.35 5.47
C ALA A 273 12.51 4.11 4.24
N LEU A 274 11.61 5.07 4.46
CA LEU A 274 11.04 5.95 3.42
C LEU A 274 12.13 6.80 2.75
N LEU A 275 12.97 7.44 3.56
CA LEU A 275 14.04 8.31 3.07
C LEU A 275 15.11 7.50 2.33
N LEU A 276 15.51 6.36 2.89
CA LEU A 276 16.48 5.46 2.27
C LEU A 276 15.97 4.87 0.94
N GLU A 277 14.70 4.45 0.88
CA GLU A 277 14.07 3.95 -0.36
C GLU A 277 14.08 5.03 -1.45
N SER A 278 13.65 6.25 -1.11
CA SER A 278 13.66 7.39 -2.04
C SER A 278 15.07 7.65 -2.59
N ARG A 279 16.09 7.66 -1.72
CA ARG A 279 17.49 7.85 -2.10
C ARG A 279 18.00 6.74 -3.02
N LEU A 280 17.84 5.48 -2.62
CA LEU A 280 18.33 4.33 -3.39
C LEU A 280 17.64 4.21 -4.76
N ILE A 281 16.35 4.53 -4.89
CA ILE A 281 15.69 4.56 -6.21
C ILE A 281 16.28 5.64 -7.12
N LYS A 282 16.67 6.80 -6.55
CA LYS A 282 17.29 7.91 -7.30
C LYS A 282 18.72 7.59 -7.72
N GLU A 283 19.48 6.94 -6.85
CA GLU A 283 20.86 6.51 -7.12
C GLU A 283 20.93 5.34 -8.11
N LEU A 284 20.17 4.27 -7.87
CA LEU A 284 20.28 3.01 -8.61
C LEU A 284 19.43 2.95 -9.89
N GLN A 285 18.41 3.82 -10.02
CA GLN A 285 17.49 3.85 -11.17
C GLN A 285 16.89 2.47 -11.59
N PRO A 286 16.38 1.66 -10.64
CA PRO A 286 15.91 0.31 -10.93
C PRO A 286 14.75 0.30 -11.93
N ILE A 287 14.82 -0.59 -12.92
CA ILE A 287 13.91 -0.64 -14.07
C ILE A 287 12.44 -0.81 -13.66
N TYR A 288 12.17 -1.52 -12.56
CA TYR A 288 10.81 -1.80 -12.12
C TYR A 288 10.22 -0.73 -11.18
N ASN A 289 11.01 0.21 -10.64
CA ASN A 289 10.47 1.35 -9.89
C ASN A 289 10.00 2.43 -10.87
N ARG A 290 8.69 2.59 -11.05
CA ARG A 290 8.13 3.65 -11.93
C ARG A 290 8.06 5.02 -11.26
N LYS A 291 7.89 5.05 -9.93
CA LYS A 291 7.83 6.26 -9.10
C LYS A 291 9.22 6.53 -8.50
N LEU A 292 9.50 7.77 -8.12
CA LEU A 292 10.74 8.22 -7.45
C LEU A 292 12.04 8.14 -8.28
N ARG A 293 12.00 7.61 -9.52
CA ARG A 293 13.13 7.70 -10.46
C ARG A 293 13.45 9.18 -10.76
N ARG A 294 14.74 9.46 -10.98
CA ARG A 294 15.30 10.82 -11.03
C ARG A 294 14.50 11.71 -11.99
N VAL A 295 13.95 12.79 -11.46
CA VAL A 295 13.43 13.89 -12.27
C VAL A 295 14.61 14.83 -12.51
N SER A 296 15.07 14.99 -13.75
CA SER A 296 16.27 15.76 -14.08
C SER A 296 16.10 17.28 -13.86
N LYS A 297 14.85 17.78 -13.89
CA LYS A 297 14.49 19.18 -13.64
C LYS A 297 13.12 19.27 -12.98
N LEU A 298 13.00 20.02 -11.89
CA LEU A 298 11.72 20.43 -11.30
C LEU A 298 11.21 21.69 -12.00
N THR A 299 9.89 21.87 -12.03
CA THR A 299 9.27 23.12 -12.47
C THR A 299 8.79 23.91 -11.25
N LEU A 300 9.31 25.12 -11.09
CA LEU A 300 8.93 26.05 -10.03
C LEU A 300 7.93 27.05 -10.59
N ALA A 301 6.84 27.29 -9.85
CA ALA A 301 6.00 28.46 -10.04
C ALA A 301 6.46 29.54 -9.07
N ARG A 302 6.90 30.67 -9.60
CA ARG A 302 7.29 31.85 -8.81
C ARG A 302 6.38 33.02 -9.14
N HIS A 303 6.19 33.90 -8.16
CA HIS A 303 5.54 35.17 -8.43
C HIS A 303 6.55 36.28 -8.60
N THR A 304 6.26 37.20 -9.52
CA THR A 304 7.03 38.42 -9.75
C THR A 304 6.06 39.58 -10.01
N PRO A 305 6.27 40.76 -9.39
CA PRO A 305 5.42 41.91 -9.63
C PRO A 305 5.67 42.47 -11.03
N ASP A 306 4.61 42.82 -11.73
CA ASP A 306 4.69 43.61 -12.97
C ASP A 306 4.73 45.12 -12.69
N MET A 307 4.88 45.93 -13.75
CA MET A 307 4.95 47.39 -13.64
C MET A 307 3.66 48.03 -13.07
N GLN A 308 2.54 47.31 -13.08
CA GLN A 308 1.24 47.77 -12.58
C GLN A 308 0.98 47.25 -11.16
N GLY A 309 1.93 46.50 -10.57
CA GLY A 309 1.85 45.97 -9.22
C GLY A 309 1.10 44.64 -9.09
N TYR A 310 0.73 43.98 -10.20
CA TYR A 310 0.14 42.64 -10.14
C TYR A 310 1.23 41.57 -10.04
N GLU A 311 1.04 40.61 -9.15
CA GLU A 311 1.91 39.44 -9.04
C GLU A 311 1.61 38.47 -10.18
N GLN A 312 2.56 38.31 -11.10
CA GLN A 312 2.49 37.39 -12.23
C GLN A 312 3.11 36.05 -11.87
N VAL A 313 2.59 34.96 -12.42
CA VAL A 313 3.14 33.62 -12.19
C VAL A 313 4.05 33.21 -13.34
N GLU A 314 5.32 32.99 -13.04
CA GLU A 314 6.32 32.47 -13.98
C GLU A 314 6.67 31.00 -13.67
N LEU A 315 6.69 30.17 -14.71
CA LEU A 315 7.16 28.79 -14.63
C LEU A 315 8.60 28.66 -15.11
N MET A 316 9.51 28.31 -14.21
CA MET A 316 10.92 28.05 -14.51
C MET A 316 11.34 26.62 -14.19
N GLU A 317 12.35 26.11 -14.91
CA GLU A 317 12.89 24.78 -14.66
C GLU A 317 14.25 24.86 -13.97
N ARG A 318 14.41 24.11 -12.87
CA ARG A 318 15.64 24.07 -12.06
C ARG A 318 15.96 22.64 -11.65
N ALA A 319 17.24 22.30 -11.61
CA ALA A 319 17.69 21.01 -11.11
C ALA A 319 17.72 20.93 -9.57
N ARG A 320 17.86 22.09 -8.90
CA ARG A 320 17.89 22.22 -7.44
C ARG A 320 17.14 23.49 -7.03
N ILE A 321 16.61 23.48 -5.82
CA ILE A 321 15.99 24.65 -5.19
C ILE A 321 16.95 25.11 -4.10
N GLU A 322 17.41 26.36 -4.21
CA GLU A 322 18.21 26.99 -3.17
C GLU A 322 17.28 27.50 -2.06
N PRO A 323 17.59 27.25 -0.77
CA PRO A 323 16.74 27.63 0.35
C PRO A 323 16.37 29.12 0.37
N ASP A 324 17.29 29.99 -0.03
CA ASP A 324 17.13 31.45 0.02
C ASP A 324 16.11 32.00 -0.99
N SER A 325 15.64 31.17 -1.94
CA SER A 325 14.59 31.54 -2.91
C SER A 325 13.16 31.20 -2.46
N ALA A 326 12.98 30.61 -1.26
CA ALA A 326 11.70 30.04 -0.83
C ALA A 326 10.54 31.05 -0.76
N GLY A 327 10.81 32.30 -0.38
CA GLY A 327 9.78 33.33 -0.21
C GLY A 327 8.97 33.62 -1.48
N GLN A 328 9.60 33.52 -2.65
CA GLN A 328 8.99 33.83 -3.95
C GLN A 328 8.42 32.60 -4.68
N ILE A 329 8.61 31.39 -4.13
CA ILE A 329 8.14 30.14 -4.72
C ILE A 329 6.71 29.88 -4.25
N LEU A 330 5.77 29.93 -5.18
CA LEU A 330 4.37 29.61 -4.94
C LEU A 330 4.12 28.10 -4.88
N ALA A 331 4.79 27.33 -5.75
CA ALA A 331 4.62 25.88 -5.82
C ALA A 331 5.76 25.19 -6.57
N VAL A 332 5.95 23.90 -6.30
CA VAL A 332 6.96 23.05 -6.95
C VAL A 332 6.31 21.83 -7.59
N TYR A 333 6.63 21.58 -8.85
CA TYR A 333 6.04 20.53 -9.66
C TYR A 333 7.10 19.59 -10.26
N PRO A 334 6.78 18.31 -10.47
CA PRO A 334 7.70 17.37 -11.11
C PRO A 334 8.01 17.68 -12.58
N ARG A 335 7.09 18.37 -13.28
CA ARG A 335 7.24 18.70 -14.71
C ARG A 335 6.30 19.83 -15.12
N ARG A 336 6.66 20.56 -16.18
CA ARG A 336 5.93 21.74 -16.66
C ARG A 336 4.46 21.46 -16.98
N GLN A 337 4.16 20.28 -17.52
CA GLN A 337 2.78 19.89 -17.82
C GLN A 337 1.91 19.82 -16.55
N ARG A 338 2.43 19.25 -15.46
CA ARG A 338 1.71 19.20 -14.17
C ARG A 338 1.53 20.59 -13.57
N ALA A 339 2.54 21.45 -13.70
CA ALA A 339 2.43 22.85 -13.29
C ALA A 339 1.29 23.54 -14.03
N LYS A 340 1.22 23.42 -15.36
CA LYS A 340 0.14 24.01 -16.17
C LYS A 340 -1.25 23.47 -15.80
N GLU A 341 -1.40 22.16 -15.58
CA GLU A 341 -2.66 21.56 -15.13
C GLU A 341 -3.12 22.18 -13.80
N SER A 342 -2.22 22.22 -12.81
CA SER A 342 -2.47 22.83 -11.50
C SER A 342 -2.83 24.32 -11.61
N LEU A 343 -2.03 25.10 -12.36
CA LEU A 343 -2.30 26.53 -12.57
C LEU A 343 -3.67 26.76 -13.21
N ASN A 344 -4.07 25.95 -14.19
CA ASN A 344 -5.40 26.05 -14.80
C ASN A 344 -6.53 25.77 -13.80
N GLU A 345 -6.37 24.76 -12.95
CA GLU A 345 -7.35 24.41 -11.92
C GLU A 345 -7.46 25.52 -10.86
N ILE A 346 -6.33 26.02 -10.37
CA ILE A 346 -6.26 27.15 -9.43
C ILE A 346 -6.89 28.39 -10.04
N THR A 347 -6.55 28.72 -11.28
CA THR A 347 -7.08 29.91 -11.97
C THR A 347 -8.60 29.87 -12.05
N LYS A 348 -9.19 28.71 -12.35
CA LYS A 348 -10.64 28.52 -12.40
C LYS A 348 -11.28 28.60 -11.02
N THR A 349 -10.69 27.92 -10.03
CA THR A 349 -11.24 27.80 -8.68
C THR A 349 -11.26 29.13 -7.94
N TYR A 350 -10.20 29.93 -8.13
CA TYR A 350 -10.03 31.22 -7.46
C TYR A 350 -10.35 32.41 -8.36
N GLU A 351 -10.98 32.21 -9.52
CA GLU A 351 -11.36 33.28 -10.46
C GLU A 351 -10.19 34.24 -10.78
N LEU A 352 -8.98 33.68 -10.91
CA LEU A 352 -7.78 34.45 -11.22
C LEU A 352 -7.72 34.76 -12.71
N CYS A 353 -6.87 35.72 -13.08
CA CYS A 353 -6.75 36.15 -14.45
C CYS A 353 -5.75 35.25 -15.20
N PRO A 354 -6.16 34.45 -16.20
CA PRO A 354 -5.25 33.56 -16.93
C PRO A 354 -4.12 34.31 -17.66
N LYS A 355 -4.31 35.60 -18.00
CA LYS A 355 -3.25 36.45 -18.57
C LYS A 355 -2.15 36.76 -17.54
N ILE A 356 -2.52 37.18 -16.33
CA ILE A 356 -1.56 37.47 -15.25
C ILE A 356 -0.94 36.17 -14.71
N MET A 357 -1.68 35.06 -14.72
CA MET A 357 -1.18 33.72 -14.38
C MET A 357 -0.22 33.12 -15.44
N GLY A 358 0.07 33.85 -16.52
CA GLY A 358 0.98 33.39 -17.59
C GLY A 358 0.45 32.24 -18.44
N LEU A 359 -0.87 31.96 -18.40
CA LEU A 359 -1.53 30.88 -19.12
C LEU A 359 -2.08 31.32 -20.48
N GLU A 360 -2.33 32.61 -20.66
CA GLU A 360 -2.92 33.20 -21.86
C GLU A 360 -2.11 34.43 -22.31
N LYS A 361 -1.90 34.58 -23.61
CA LYS A 361 -1.31 35.78 -24.21
C LYS A 361 -2.37 36.48 -25.06
N THR A 362 -2.81 37.65 -24.63
CA THR A 362 -3.78 38.48 -25.36
C THR A 362 -3.53 39.97 -25.11
N THR A 363 -3.84 40.83 -26.07
CA THR A 363 -3.70 42.28 -25.96
C THR A 363 -4.83 42.91 -25.14
N GLY A 364 -6.06 42.38 -25.26
CA GLY A 364 -7.25 42.85 -24.54
C GLY A 364 -7.56 42.09 -23.25
N ALA A 365 -8.85 42.02 -22.91
CA ALA A 365 -9.35 41.23 -21.80
C ALA A 365 -9.14 39.73 -22.02
N CYS A 366 -8.82 39.00 -20.96
CA CYS A 366 -8.64 37.56 -21.02
C CYS A 366 -9.96 36.80 -21.30
N PHE A 367 -9.86 35.61 -21.88
CA PHE A 367 -11.02 34.80 -22.26
C PHE A 367 -11.95 34.49 -21.06
N MET A 368 -11.38 34.19 -19.89
CA MET A 368 -12.17 33.90 -18.69
C MET A 368 -12.98 35.11 -18.19
N TYR A 369 -12.52 36.34 -18.46
CA TYR A 369 -13.28 37.54 -18.11
C TYR A 369 -14.53 37.66 -18.98
N GLN A 370 -14.43 37.36 -20.27
CA GLN A 370 -15.58 37.34 -21.19
C GLN A 370 -16.65 36.33 -20.74
N LEU A 371 -16.22 35.22 -20.13
CA LEU A 371 -17.10 34.22 -19.54
C LEU A 371 -17.57 34.54 -18.10
N LYS A 372 -17.25 35.72 -17.57
CA LYS A 372 -17.55 36.15 -16.19
C LYS A 372 -16.96 35.22 -15.10
N LYS A 373 -15.82 34.59 -15.38
CA LYS A 373 -15.07 33.69 -14.48
C LYS A 373 -13.71 34.25 -14.05
N CYS A 374 -13.51 35.54 -14.26
CA CYS A 374 -12.34 36.32 -13.86
C CYS A 374 -12.84 37.73 -13.52
N ARG A 375 -12.20 38.39 -12.55
CA ARG A 375 -12.63 39.70 -12.04
C ARG A 375 -12.00 40.91 -12.76
N GLY A 376 -11.26 40.67 -13.85
CA GLY A 376 -10.82 41.75 -14.74
C GLY A 376 -9.50 42.43 -14.36
N ALA A 377 -8.64 41.78 -13.59
CA ALA A 377 -7.32 42.30 -13.21
C ALA A 377 -6.48 42.74 -14.44
N CYS A 378 -6.48 41.97 -15.54
CA CYS A 378 -5.72 42.33 -16.75
C CYS A 378 -6.20 43.58 -17.51
N ILE A 379 -7.36 44.14 -17.13
CA ILE A 379 -7.91 45.37 -17.70
C ILE A 379 -8.12 46.44 -16.62
N GLY A 380 -7.54 46.26 -15.43
CA GLY A 380 -7.55 47.25 -14.35
C GLY A 380 -8.86 47.38 -13.57
N LEU A 381 -9.86 46.51 -13.79
CA LEU A 381 -11.12 46.55 -13.03
C LEU A 381 -11.00 46.00 -11.61
N GLU A 382 -10.07 45.09 -11.39
CA GLU A 382 -9.76 44.55 -10.07
C GLU A 382 -8.44 45.15 -9.56
N PRO A 383 -8.38 45.82 -8.40
CA PRO A 383 -7.16 46.40 -7.89
C PRO A 383 -6.05 45.37 -7.61
N PRO A 384 -4.75 45.69 -7.83
CA PRO A 384 -3.64 44.77 -7.62
C PRO A 384 -3.59 44.15 -6.22
N VAL A 385 -3.81 44.94 -5.16
CA VAL A 385 -3.79 44.45 -3.77
C VAL A 385 -4.81 43.32 -3.55
N VAL A 386 -6.02 43.47 -4.10
CA VAL A 386 -7.10 42.49 -3.97
C VAL A 386 -6.79 41.23 -4.79
N TYR A 387 -6.30 41.41 -6.01
CA TYR A 387 -5.87 40.30 -6.87
C TYR A 387 -4.73 39.50 -6.23
N ASN A 388 -3.67 40.17 -5.79
CA ASN A 388 -2.47 39.56 -5.22
C ASN A 388 -2.80 38.77 -3.96
N HIS A 389 -3.68 39.29 -3.08
CA HIS A 389 -4.14 38.54 -1.91
C HIS A 389 -4.84 37.24 -2.29
N ARG A 390 -5.73 37.26 -3.30
CA ARG A 390 -6.40 36.04 -3.77
C ARG A 390 -5.43 35.07 -4.42
N LEU A 391 -4.46 35.59 -5.18
CA LEU A 391 -3.40 34.78 -5.78
C LEU A 391 -2.60 34.06 -4.69
N LEU A 392 -2.10 34.77 -3.68
CA LEU A 392 -1.32 34.14 -2.60
C LEU A 392 -2.15 33.10 -1.84
N ALA A 393 -3.40 33.42 -1.48
CA ALA A 393 -4.31 32.48 -0.84
C ALA A 393 -4.55 31.21 -1.68
N ALA A 394 -4.58 31.34 -3.02
CA ALA A 394 -4.79 30.24 -3.92
C ALA A 394 -3.63 29.22 -3.93
N PHE A 395 -2.42 29.65 -3.56
CA PHE A 395 -1.23 28.80 -3.48
C PHE A 395 -0.88 28.38 -2.06
N GLU A 396 -1.60 28.83 -1.04
CA GLU A 396 -1.26 28.60 0.38
C GLU A 396 -1.00 27.12 0.71
N ARG A 397 -1.82 26.22 0.17
CA ARG A 397 -1.68 24.76 0.39
C ARG A 397 -0.57 24.09 -0.46
N LEU A 398 -0.02 24.80 -1.44
CA LEU A 398 0.98 24.30 -2.38
C LEU A 398 2.38 24.85 -2.13
N ARG A 399 2.50 25.90 -1.31
CA ARG A 399 3.78 26.47 -0.91
C ARG A 399 4.60 25.44 -0.13
N ILE A 400 5.91 25.46 -0.35
CA ILE A 400 6.83 24.78 0.56
C ILE A 400 6.69 25.50 1.91
N GLN A 401 6.36 24.75 2.95
CA GLN A 401 6.24 25.31 4.29
C GLN A 401 7.58 25.90 4.72
N GLU A 402 7.53 27.04 5.39
CA GLU A 402 8.72 27.59 6.02
C GLU A 402 9.26 26.60 7.06
N TRP A 403 10.57 26.59 7.24
CA TRP A 403 11.20 25.73 8.22
C TRP A 403 10.75 26.15 9.63
N PRO A 404 10.02 25.31 10.38
CA PRO A 404 9.36 25.75 11.60
C PRO A 404 10.29 25.81 12.81
N TYR A 405 11.55 25.41 12.65
CA TYR A 405 12.53 25.33 13.73
C TYR A 405 13.61 26.40 13.59
N ARG A 406 14.08 26.92 14.73
CA ARG A 406 15.23 27.84 14.76
C ARG A 406 16.55 27.06 14.65
N GLY A 407 16.89 26.62 13.44
CA GLY A 407 18.10 25.83 13.13
C GLY A 407 17.83 24.34 12.94
N ALA A 408 18.89 23.54 12.91
CA ALA A 408 18.81 22.11 12.62
C ALA A 408 18.14 21.31 13.74
N ILE A 409 17.51 20.20 13.35
CA ILE A 409 16.90 19.23 14.25
C ILE A 409 17.47 17.83 14.00
N LEU A 410 17.55 17.02 15.04
CA LEU A 410 17.77 15.59 15.01
C LEU A 410 16.41 14.89 15.15
N LEU A 411 16.08 14.07 14.15
CA LEU A 411 14.92 13.18 14.15
C LEU A 411 15.39 11.78 14.55
N GLN A 412 14.84 11.22 15.62
CA GLN A 412 15.18 9.88 16.11
C GLN A 412 13.94 9.01 16.15
N GLU A 413 14.02 7.83 15.53
CA GLU A 413 12.98 6.82 15.62
C GLU A 413 13.25 5.93 16.84
N LYS A 414 12.20 5.60 17.60
CA LYS A 414 12.30 4.63 18.69
C LYS A 414 12.59 3.25 18.09
N SER A 415 13.77 2.71 18.37
CA SER A 415 14.09 1.31 18.10
C SER A 415 14.09 0.54 19.42
N GLU A 416 13.61 -0.70 19.41
CA GLU A 416 13.78 -1.65 20.52
C GLU A 416 15.25 -2.07 20.68
N ALA A 417 16.07 -1.85 19.65
CA ALA A 417 17.50 -2.07 19.69
C ALA A 417 18.19 -0.96 20.49
N LYS A 418 19.20 -1.31 21.28
CA LYS A 418 20.04 -0.39 22.05
C LYS A 418 20.96 0.51 21.20
N THR A 419 20.65 0.63 19.91
CA THR A 419 21.33 1.47 18.92
C THR A 419 20.43 2.63 18.53
N VAL A 420 20.93 3.84 18.67
CA VAL A 420 20.21 5.05 18.27
C VAL A 420 20.61 5.41 16.84
N LYS A 421 19.64 5.42 15.93
CA LYS A 421 19.82 6.01 14.59
C LYS A 421 18.97 7.28 14.48
N GLY A 422 19.51 8.30 13.84
CA GLY A 422 18.79 9.54 13.63
C GLY A 422 19.20 10.24 12.34
N ILE A 423 18.38 11.20 11.94
CA ILE A 423 18.58 12.00 10.73
C ILE A 423 18.59 13.45 11.15
N ILE A 424 19.62 14.17 10.72
CA ILE A 424 19.80 15.59 10.99
C ILE A 424 19.27 16.37 9.80
N VAL A 425 18.31 17.23 10.08
CA VAL A 425 17.57 17.99 9.07
C VAL A 425 17.67 19.48 9.38
N ASP A 426 17.97 20.27 8.36
CA ASP A 426 17.92 21.73 8.42
C ASP A 426 17.31 22.27 7.14
N GLN A 427 16.37 23.21 7.26
CA GLN A 427 15.65 23.82 6.13
C GLN A 427 15.11 22.77 5.14
N TRP A 428 14.45 21.73 5.66
CA TRP A 428 13.93 20.57 4.90
C TRP A 428 14.97 19.75 4.12
N CYS A 429 16.26 19.99 4.35
CA CYS A 429 17.36 19.25 3.75
C CYS A 429 17.96 18.29 4.78
N ILE A 430 18.28 17.07 4.36
CA ILE A 430 19.07 16.15 5.19
C ILE A 430 20.52 16.60 5.12
N ILE A 431 21.10 16.94 6.27
CA ILE A 431 22.49 17.40 6.39
C ILE A 431 23.39 16.37 7.08
N GLY A 432 22.82 15.36 7.71
CA GLY A 432 23.60 14.23 8.22
C GLY A 432 22.76 13.05 8.69
N GLU A 433 23.41 11.90 8.81
CA GLU A 433 22.87 10.66 9.39
C GLU A 433 23.69 10.34 10.66
N LEU A 434 23.01 10.16 11.78
CA LEU A 434 23.60 9.85 13.08
C LEU A 434 23.41 8.36 13.41
N LEU A 435 24.49 7.71 13.80
CA LEU A 435 24.52 6.36 14.33
C LEU A 435 25.22 6.38 15.69
N GLN A 436 24.59 5.81 16.71
CA GLN A 436 25.19 5.65 18.02
C GLN A 436 24.90 4.23 18.52
N GLU A 437 25.96 3.45 18.68
CA GLU A 437 25.90 2.11 19.27
C GLU A 437 25.97 2.17 20.80
N GLU A 438 25.57 1.09 21.46
CA GLU A 438 25.59 1.01 22.93
C GLU A 438 27.05 1.19 23.42
N TYR A 439 27.27 2.14 24.32
CA TYR A 439 28.58 2.50 24.88
C TYR A 439 29.60 3.10 23.88
N CYS A 440 29.16 3.50 22.68
CA CYS A 440 30.00 4.17 21.69
C CYS A 440 29.65 5.65 21.54
N GLU A 441 30.65 6.46 21.18
CA GLU A 441 30.44 7.85 20.75
C GLU A 441 29.60 7.89 19.46
N PRO A 442 28.72 8.90 19.30
CA PRO A 442 27.89 9.02 18.12
C PRO A 442 28.75 9.34 16.88
N VAL A 443 28.55 8.56 15.82
CA VAL A 443 29.16 8.80 14.51
C VAL A 443 28.15 9.51 13.62
N VAL A 444 28.58 10.62 13.02
CA VAL A 444 27.76 11.37 12.05
C VAL A 444 28.38 11.30 10.67
N LYS A 445 27.57 10.87 9.71
CA LYS A 445 27.88 10.95 8.29
C LYS A 445 27.27 12.23 7.72
N ALA A 446 28.13 13.18 7.34
CA ALA A 446 27.70 14.41 6.69
C ALA A 446 27.04 14.13 5.32
N CYS A 447 26.00 14.89 5.01
CA CYS A 447 25.32 14.87 3.72
C CYS A 447 25.39 16.24 3.06
N VAL A 448 25.47 16.26 1.74
CA VAL A 448 25.40 17.51 0.98
C VAL A 448 24.02 18.12 1.17
N LYS A 449 23.96 19.32 1.75
CA LYS A 449 22.70 20.06 1.92
C LYS A 449 22.08 20.34 0.55
N ALA A 450 21.02 19.59 0.23
CA ALA A 450 20.31 19.73 -1.04
C ALA A 450 18.81 19.49 -0.82
N PHE A 451 17.99 20.41 -1.31
CA PHE A 451 16.54 20.25 -1.28
C PHE A 451 16.10 19.17 -2.28
N ASP A 452 15.29 18.24 -1.80
CA ASP A 452 14.66 17.19 -2.59
C ASP A 452 13.16 17.14 -2.30
N LEU A 453 12.33 17.23 -3.35
CA LEU A 453 10.87 17.37 -3.19
C LEU A 453 10.22 16.15 -2.53
N ASP A 454 10.70 14.94 -2.83
CA ASP A 454 10.15 13.72 -2.22
C ASP A 454 10.57 13.62 -0.75
N THR A 455 11.83 13.97 -0.45
CA THR A 455 12.34 14.09 0.92
C THR A 455 11.54 15.11 1.73
N TYR A 456 11.27 16.29 1.18
CA TYR A 456 10.41 17.30 1.80
C TYR A 456 9.02 16.73 2.12
N LYS A 457 8.36 16.07 1.16
CA LYS A 457 7.02 15.47 1.37
C LYS A 457 7.04 14.39 2.45
N ILE A 458 8.08 13.55 2.47
CA ILE A 458 8.26 12.52 3.50
C ILE A 458 8.42 13.19 4.87
N LEU A 459 9.34 14.15 5.00
CA LEU A 459 9.61 14.87 6.25
C LEU A 459 8.37 15.62 6.75
N GLN A 460 7.72 16.40 5.88
CA GLN A 460 6.50 17.15 6.21
C GLN A 460 5.40 16.21 6.73
N SER A 461 5.16 15.10 6.02
CA SER A 461 4.15 14.13 6.42
C SER A 461 4.49 13.47 7.75
N GLN A 462 5.72 13.02 7.96
CA GLN A 462 6.11 12.28 9.16
C GLN A 462 6.20 13.19 10.40
N ILE A 463 6.74 14.41 10.26
CA ILE A 463 6.80 15.39 11.36
C ILE A 463 5.39 15.79 11.79
N ALA A 464 4.45 15.96 10.86
CA ALA A 464 3.07 16.33 11.19
C ALA A 464 2.23 15.19 11.79
N SER A 465 2.48 13.93 11.39
CA SER A 465 1.60 12.79 11.72
C SER A 465 2.07 11.90 12.89
N LYS A 466 3.34 11.99 13.32
CA LYS A 466 3.95 10.98 14.22
C LYS A 466 4.69 11.57 15.43
N LEU A 467 4.11 12.56 16.09
CA LEU A 467 4.71 13.17 17.30
C LEU A 467 4.96 12.16 18.44
N ASP A 468 4.25 11.02 18.49
CA ASP A 468 4.38 10.04 19.59
C ASP A 468 5.51 9.00 19.38
N THR A 469 5.86 8.71 18.12
CA THR A 469 6.86 7.68 17.75
C THR A 469 8.20 8.27 17.29
N LEU A 470 8.24 9.57 16.97
CA LEU A 470 9.43 10.26 16.49
C LEU A 470 9.89 11.28 17.54
N ARG A 471 11.09 11.10 18.10
CA ARG A 471 11.70 12.08 19.00
C ARG A 471 12.39 13.16 18.17
N ILE A 472 11.99 14.41 18.38
CA ILE A 472 12.59 15.58 17.72
C ILE A 472 13.43 16.33 18.75
N LYS A 473 14.74 16.43 18.50
CA LYS A 473 15.67 17.22 19.33
C LYS A 473 16.22 18.37 18.49
N ARG A 474 16.08 19.61 18.96
CA ARG A 474 16.77 20.75 18.35
C ARG A 474 18.26 20.69 18.66
N LEU A 475 19.10 20.94 17.66
CA LEU A 475 20.55 20.97 17.84
C LEU A 475 21.03 22.41 18.00
N THR A 476 21.94 22.63 18.94
CA THR A 476 22.65 23.89 19.13
C THR A 476 23.78 24.04 18.10
N PRO A 477 24.26 25.26 17.83
CA PRO A 477 25.43 25.47 16.97
C PRO A 477 26.67 24.71 17.44
N ASP A 478 26.87 24.58 18.76
CA ASP A 478 28.00 23.84 19.32
C ASP A 478 27.85 22.33 19.11
N GLU A 479 26.65 21.77 19.27
CA GLU A 479 26.39 20.37 18.93
C GLU A 479 26.59 20.11 17.43
N LEU A 480 26.20 21.03 16.54
CA LEU A 480 26.47 20.89 15.11
C LEU A 480 27.97 20.94 14.78
N ARG A 481 28.72 21.80 15.47
CA ARG A 481 30.18 21.86 15.36
C ARG A 481 30.85 20.58 15.84
N SER A 482 30.42 20.03 16.99
CA SER A 482 30.98 18.77 17.51
C SER A 482 30.70 17.57 16.61
N LEU A 483 29.64 17.64 15.79
CA LEU A 483 29.30 16.59 14.82
C LEU A 483 29.96 16.80 13.44
N SER A 484 30.88 17.77 13.31
CA SER A 484 31.52 18.15 12.05
C SER A 484 30.52 18.54 10.94
N LEU A 485 29.36 19.07 11.32
CA LEU A 485 28.29 19.48 10.40
C LEU A 485 28.14 21.00 10.27
N ALA A 486 28.93 21.79 11.01
CA ALA A 486 28.94 23.23 10.87
C ALA A 486 29.58 23.63 9.53
N GLN A 487 28.80 24.31 8.69
CA GLN A 487 29.30 25.14 7.59
C GLN A 487 29.32 26.59 8.02
#